data_AF-A0ABD2KNS1-F1
#
_entry.id   AF-A0ABD2KNS1-F1
#
_cell.length_a   1.000
_cell.length_b   1.000
_cell.length_c   1.000
_cell.angle_alpha   90.00
_cell.angle_beta   90.00
_cell.angle_gamma   90.00
#
_symmetry.space_group_name_H-M   'P 1'
#
loop_
_entity.id
_entity.type
_entity.pdbx_description
1 polymer ?
#
loop_
_entity_poly.entity_id
_entity_poly.type
_entity_poly.pdbx_seq_one_letter_code
_entity_poly.pdbx_strand_id
1 'polypeptide(L)'
;MKQHFGVSLFSVGIPAGLIRMLIVLMIMIMMMPSSIADKEFVIYLRRRHFTESLPVWVSSTDTGKSLKEKAKAVFAHANDAYCAAFTLEGVWDEGTMEQFDIEEGQIVNVDYHDCTFRS
;
A
#
# COMPACT_ATOMS: atom_id res chain seq x y z
N MET A 1 -29.73 38.69 58.07
CA MET A 1 -28.32 39.13 58.03
C MET A 1 -27.57 38.27 57.02
N LYS A 2 -26.65 38.90 56.29
CA LYS A 2 -25.92 38.42 55.12
C LYS A 2 -24.95 37.27 55.45
N GLN A 3 -24.69 36.36 54.51
CA GLN A 3 -23.35 36.21 53.90
C GLN A 3 -23.39 35.32 52.65
N HIS A 4 -22.69 35.82 51.63
CA HIS A 4 -22.42 35.21 50.33
C HIS A 4 -21.45 34.03 50.45
N PHE A 5 -21.50 33.06 49.54
CA PHE A 5 -20.28 32.55 48.89
C PHE A 5 -20.60 32.08 47.46
N GLY A 6 -20.24 32.92 46.49
CA GLY A 6 -20.17 32.55 45.09
C GLY A 6 -18.90 31.75 44.85
N VAL A 7 -19.05 30.55 44.28
CA VAL A 7 -17.93 29.77 43.76
C VAL A 7 -17.64 30.31 42.36
N SER A 8 -16.58 31.10 42.26
CA SER A 8 -15.97 31.53 41.00
C SER A 8 -15.20 30.35 40.41
N LEU A 9 -15.71 29.77 39.32
CA LEU A 9 -14.96 28.87 38.47
C LEU A 9 -13.95 29.71 37.69
N PHE A 10 -12.74 29.81 38.25
CA PHE A 10 -11.58 30.38 37.58
C PHE A 10 -11.44 29.73 36.20
N SER A 11 -11.73 30.53 35.18
CA SER A 11 -11.32 30.28 33.81
C SER A 11 -9.80 30.17 33.82
N VAL A 12 -9.28 28.94 33.81
CA VAL A 12 -7.87 28.68 33.49
C VAL A 12 -7.71 29.07 32.03
N GLY A 13 -7.37 30.34 31.81
CA GLY A 13 -7.07 30.89 30.50
C GLY A 13 -5.86 30.17 29.98
N ILE A 14 -6.07 29.16 29.13
CA ILE A 14 -5.03 28.65 28.25
C ILE A 14 -4.49 29.90 27.54
N PRO A 15 -3.22 30.28 27.75
CA PRO A 15 -2.68 31.46 27.10
C PRO A 15 -2.83 31.23 25.61
N ALA A 16 -3.47 32.17 24.90
CA ALA A 16 -3.74 32.05 23.47
C ALA A 16 -2.47 31.74 22.63
N GLY A 17 -1.30 32.04 23.20
CA GLY A 17 0.00 31.62 22.65
C GLY A 17 0.21 30.10 22.59
N LEU A 18 -0.28 29.32 23.55
CA LEU A 18 -0.15 27.87 23.58
C LEU A 18 -0.96 27.21 22.45
N ILE A 19 -2.19 27.67 22.23
CA ILE A 19 -3.05 27.19 21.14
C ILE A 19 -2.44 27.56 19.78
N ARG A 20 -1.92 28.80 19.65
CA ARG A 20 -1.25 29.23 18.41
C ARG A 20 0.01 28.42 18.13
N MET A 21 0.78 28.03 19.15
CA MET A 21 1.94 27.15 18.98
C MET A 21 1.53 25.73 18.58
N LEU A 22 0.46 25.17 19.15
CA LEU A 22 -0.05 23.84 18.79
C LEU A 22 -0.57 23.79 17.35
N ILE A 23 -1.28 24.82 16.89
CA ILE A 23 -1.79 24.88 15.51
C ILE A 23 -0.63 25.00 14.50
N VAL A 24 0.38 25.83 14.78
CA VAL A 24 1.58 25.94 13.92
C VAL A 24 2.33 24.61 13.87
N LEU A 25 2.44 23.90 15.00
CA LEU A 25 3.06 22.58 15.06
C LEU A 25 2.29 21.54 14.23
N MET A 26 0.95 21.53 14.31
CA MET A 26 0.11 20.63 13.51
C MET A 26 0.21 20.93 12.01
N ILE A 27 0.29 22.20 11.61
CA ILE A 27 0.44 22.59 10.21
C ILE A 27 1.84 22.25 9.68
N MET A 28 2.90 22.37 10.49
CA MET A 28 4.24 21.94 10.08
C MET A 28 4.33 20.43 9.82
N ILE A 29 3.54 19.59 10.49
CA ILE A 29 3.46 18.15 10.21
C ILE A 29 2.66 17.87 8.92
N MET A 30 1.67 18.71 8.58
CA MET A 30 0.93 18.60 7.30
C MET A 30 1.75 19.07 6.08
N MET A 31 2.93 19.67 6.30
CA MET A 31 3.88 20.09 5.25
C MET A 31 5.12 19.20 5.21
N MET A 32 5.01 17.91 5.54
CA MET A 32 5.91 16.94 4.91
C MET A 32 5.37 16.68 3.49
N PRO A 33 5.95 17.26 2.42
CA PRO A 33 6.00 16.53 1.18
C PRO A 33 6.99 15.39 1.47
N SER A 34 6.49 14.29 2.04
CA SER A 34 7.18 13.02 1.91
C SER A 34 7.07 12.66 0.44
N SER A 35 7.89 13.31 -0.38
CA SER A 35 8.35 12.80 -1.64
C SER A 35 9.25 11.61 -1.31
N ILE A 36 8.62 10.56 -0.77
CA ILE A 36 9.05 9.21 -1.03
C ILE A 36 8.83 9.12 -2.53
N ALA A 37 9.87 9.42 -3.31
CA ALA A 37 9.87 9.02 -4.70
C ALA A 37 9.60 7.52 -4.67
N ASP A 38 8.46 7.12 -5.24
CA ASP A 38 8.07 5.73 -5.38
C ASP A 38 9.25 4.98 -6.00
N LYS A 39 10.03 4.30 -5.15
CA LYS A 39 11.21 3.59 -5.60
C LYS A 39 10.71 2.39 -6.37
N GLU A 40 10.81 2.45 -7.70
CA GLU A 40 10.55 1.29 -8.53
C GLU A 40 11.66 0.25 -8.29
N PHE A 41 11.26 -1.02 -8.21
CA PHE A 41 12.16 -2.16 -8.06
C PHE A 41 11.65 -3.34 -8.88
N VAL A 42 12.54 -4.29 -9.15
CA VAL A 42 12.22 -5.48 -9.94
C VAL A 42 11.88 -6.63 -9.01
N ILE A 43 10.78 -7.33 -9.30
CA ILE A 43 10.47 -8.65 -8.75
C ILE A 43 10.42 -9.68 -9.88
N TYR A 44 10.42 -10.95 -9.52
CA TYR A 44 10.39 -12.05 -10.48
C TYR A 44 9.10 -12.85 -10.32
N LEU A 45 8.26 -12.85 -11.35
CA LEU A 45 7.07 -13.69 -11.36
C LEU A 45 7.43 -15.06 -11.92
N ARG A 46 7.23 -16.09 -11.11
CA ARG A 46 7.50 -17.48 -11.52
C ARG A 46 6.21 -18.27 -11.53
N ARG A 47 6.10 -19.10 -12.57
CA ARG A 47 5.02 -20.09 -12.65
C ARG A 47 5.31 -21.27 -11.76
N ARG A 48 4.35 -21.69 -10.91
CA ARG A 48 4.54 -22.82 -9.98
C ARG A 48 5.10 -24.07 -10.67
N HIS A 49 4.76 -24.29 -11.94
CA HIS A 49 5.22 -25.44 -12.73
C HIS A 49 6.35 -25.15 -13.73
N PHE A 50 6.86 -23.92 -13.81
CA PHE A 50 7.95 -23.58 -14.74
C PHE A 50 9.20 -23.16 -13.98
N THR A 51 10.35 -23.44 -14.57
CA THR A 51 11.66 -23.02 -14.05
C THR A 51 11.98 -21.57 -14.38
N GLU A 52 11.31 -20.99 -15.38
CA GLU A 52 11.51 -19.62 -15.81
C GLU A 52 10.74 -18.63 -14.95
N SER A 53 11.41 -17.53 -14.61
CA SER A 53 10.82 -16.39 -13.93
C SER A 53 10.96 -15.14 -14.79
N LEU A 54 9.89 -14.35 -14.88
CA LEU A 54 9.84 -13.14 -15.70
C LEU A 54 9.96 -11.90 -14.81
N PRO A 55 10.83 -10.93 -15.16
CA PRO A 55 10.99 -9.72 -14.38
C PRO A 55 9.76 -8.80 -14.53
N VAL A 56 9.34 -8.18 -13.43
CA VAL A 56 8.27 -7.19 -13.38
C VAL A 56 8.70 -6.00 -12.53
N TRP A 57 8.52 -4.80 -13.06
CA TRP A 57 8.79 -3.56 -12.35
C TRP A 57 7.58 -3.16 -11.51
N VAL A 58 7.79 -2.92 -10.23
CA VAL A 58 6.76 -2.51 -9.26
C VAL A 58 7.25 -1.37 -8.38
N SER A 59 6.35 -0.56 -7.83
CA SER A 59 6.64 0.38 -6.74
C SER A 59 6.19 -0.20 -5.39
N SER A 60 6.68 0.36 -4.28
CA SER A 60 6.23 -0.04 -2.94
C SER A 60 4.73 0.25 -2.71
N THR A 61 4.19 1.24 -3.42
CA THR A 61 2.80 1.68 -3.39
C THR A 61 1.90 0.96 -4.39
N ASP A 62 2.47 0.15 -5.30
CA ASP A 62 1.67 -0.65 -6.22
C ASP A 62 0.76 -1.58 -5.41
N THR A 63 -0.50 -1.64 -5.84
CA THR A 63 -1.49 -2.51 -5.22
C THR A 63 -1.39 -3.93 -5.75
N GLY A 64 -1.91 -4.90 -5.00
CA GLY A 64 -2.04 -6.29 -5.47
C GLY A 64 -2.82 -6.39 -6.78
N LYS A 65 -3.83 -5.52 -6.97
CA LYS A 65 -4.54 -5.39 -8.25
C LYS A 65 -3.61 -4.93 -9.39
N SER A 66 -2.79 -3.90 -9.16
CA SER A 66 -1.78 -3.43 -10.15
C SER A 66 -0.83 -4.57 -10.52
N LEU A 67 -0.33 -5.30 -9.52
CA LEU A 67 0.57 -6.43 -9.72
C LEU A 67 -0.09 -7.57 -10.53
N LYS A 68 -1.36 -7.90 -10.27
CA LYS A 68 -2.12 -8.90 -11.05
C LYS A 68 -2.27 -8.52 -12.52
N GLU A 69 -2.55 -7.24 -12.81
CA GLU A 69 -2.62 -6.75 -14.20
C GLU A 69 -1.25 -6.77 -14.89
N LYS A 70 -0.17 -6.37 -14.19
CA LYS A 70 1.21 -6.49 -14.71
C LYS A 70 1.59 -7.94 -14.98
N ALA A 71 1.26 -8.86 -14.08
CA ALA A 71 1.46 -10.29 -14.25
C ALA A 71 0.74 -10.80 -15.51
N LYS A 72 -0.54 -10.44 -15.66
CA LYS A 72 -1.33 -10.80 -16.83
C LYS A 72 -0.70 -10.29 -18.13
N ALA A 73 -0.22 -9.05 -18.16
CA ALA A 73 0.44 -8.50 -19.35
C ALA A 73 1.71 -9.29 -19.70
N VAL A 74 2.56 -9.57 -18.71
CA VAL A 74 3.82 -10.29 -18.91
C VAL A 74 3.59 -11.73 -19.39
N PHE A 75 2.59 -12.42 -18.84
CA PHE A 75 2.27 -13.79 -19.25
C PHE A 75 1.40 -13.86 -20.53
N ALA A 76 0.62 -12.83 -20.86
CA ALA A 76 -0.15 -12.78 -22.11
C ALA A 76 0.78 -12.72 -23.35
N HIS A 77 1.94 -12.07 -23.22
CA HIS A 77 2.97 -12.09 -24.26
C HIS A 77 3.73 -13.42 -24.35
N ALA A 78 3.67 -14.25 -23.30
CA ALA A 78 4.43 -15.50 -23.21
C ALA A 78 3.76 -16.72 -23.89
N ASN A 79 2.77 -16.47 -24.77
CA ASN A 79 1.89 -17.46 -25.42
C ASN A 79 0.98 -18.23 -24.45
N ASP A 80 -0.33 -18.10 -24.70
CA ASP A 80 -1.42 -19.09 -24.57
C ASP A 80 -2.67 -18.55 -23.85
N ALA A 81 -3.79 -19.19 -24.18
CA ALA A 81 -5.18 -18.89 -23.84
C ALA A 81 -5.51 -19.08 -22.35
N TYR A 82 -4.80 -18.39 -21.46
CA TYR A 82 -5.03 -18.48 -20.02
C TYR A 82 -6.13 -17.52 -19.56
N CYS A 83 -7.16 -18.02 -18.87
CA CYS A 83 -8.13 -17.15 -18.24
C CYS A 83 -7.53 -16.57 -16.96
N ALA A 84 -7.40 -15.25 -16.95
CA ALA A 84 -7.76 -14.25 -15.92
C ALA A 84 -7.75 -14.55 -14.40
N ALA A 85 -7.77 -15.79 -13.92
CA ALA A 85 -7.68 -16.12 -12.50
C ALA A 85 -6.21 -16.24 -12.10
N PHE A 86 -5.61 -15.11 -11.73
CA PHE A 86 -4.28 -15.04 -11.13
C PHE A 86 -4.41 -14.99 -9.61
N THR A 87 -3.87 -15.99 -8.94
CA THR A 87 -3.71 -15.94 -7.49
C THR A 87 -2.24 -15.76 -7.20
N LEU A 88 -1.92 -14.65 -6.55
CA LEU A 88 -0.62 -14.40 -5.98
C LEU A 88 -0.77 -14.76 -4.50
N GLU A 89 -0.03 -15.77 -4.06
CA GLU A 89 -0.15 -16.28 -2.70
C GLU A 89 0.16 -15.14 -1.70
N GLY A 90 -0.77 -14.88 -0.77
CA GLY A 90 -0.63 -13.80 0.21
C GLY A 90 -0.93 -12.38 -0.30
N VAL A 91 -1.34 -12.19 -1.56
CA VAL A 91 -1.60 -10.88 -2.16
C VAL A 91 -3.10 -10.68 -2.43
N TRP A 92 -3.72 -9.73 -1.72
CA TRP A 92 -5.10 -9.27 -1.97
C TRP A 92 -5.11 -7.97 -2.78
N ASP A 93 -6.26 -7.60 -3.36
CA ASP A 93 -6.32 -6.54 -4.38
C ASP A 93 -5.95 -5.14 -3.86
N GLU A 94 -6.36 -4.82 -2.64
CA GLU A 94 -6.19 -3.51 -2.01
C GLU A 94 -4.86 -3.34 -1.28
N GLY A 95 -4.14 -4.44 -1.01
CA GLY A 95 -2.88 -4.36 -0.29
C GLY A 95 -1.76 -3.83 -1.17
N THR A 96 -0.75 -3.21 -0.57
CA THR A 96 0.43 -2.69 -1.29
C THR A 96 1.61 -3.66 -1.21
N MET A 97 2.59 -3.52 -2.11
CA MET A 97 3.82 -4.32 -2.07
C MET A 97 4.52 -4.26 -0.71
N GLU A 98 4.53 -3.09 -0.07
CA GLU A 98 5.06 -2.91 1.28
C GLU A 98 4.28 -3.73 2.34
N GLN A 99 2.95 -3.80 2.23
CA GLN A 99 2.13 -4.61 3.15
C GLN A 99 2.30 -6.12 2.95
N PHE A 100 2.72 -6.53 1.76
CA PHE A 100 3.03 -7.92 1.44
C PHE A 100 4.47 -8.31 1.79
N ASP A 101 5.27 -7.37 2.31
CA ASP A 101 6.70 -7.57 2.57
C ASP A 101 7.45 -8.05 1.31
N ILE A 102 7.08 -7.48 0.15
CA ILE A 102 7.70 -7.85 -1.13
C ILE A 102 8.97 -7.02 -1.37
N GLU A 103 10.10 -7.70 -1.50
CA GLU A 103 11.41 -7.07 -1.69
C GLU A 103 11.94 -7.16 -3.14
N GLU A 104 12.93 -6.32 -3.43
CA GLU A 104 13.66 -6.35 -4.71
C GLU A 104 14.31 -7.72 -4.95
N GLY A 105 14.08 -8.27 -6.13
CA GLY A 105 14.58 -9.58 -6.54
C GLY A 105 13.76 -10.77 -6.03
N GLN A 106 12.70 -10.54 -5.26
CA GLN A 106 11.87 -11.63 -4.75
C GLN A 106 11.16 -12.39 -5.86
N ILE A 107 11.12 -13.72 -5.72
CA ILE A 107 10.33 -14.58 -6.58
C ILE A 107 8.94 -14.73 -6.00
N VAL A 108 7.94 -14.21 -6.70
CA VAL A 108 6.53 -14.39 -6.36
C VAL A 108 5.98 -15.51 -7.24
N ASN A 109 5.55 -16.60 -6.60
CA ASN A 109 4.87 -17.67 -7.32
C ASN A 109 3.47 -17.20 -7.69
N VAL A 110 3.11 -17.39 -8.95
CA VAL A 110 1.75 -17.13 -9.40
C VAL A 110 1.10 -18.47 -9.70
N ASP A 111 -0.10 -18.64 -9.18
CA ASP A 111 -0.98 -19.74 -9.52
C ASP A 111 -1.88 -19.32 -10.67
N TYR A 112 -1.84 -20.11 -11.74
CA TYR A 112 -2.68 -19.97 -12.94
C TYR A 112 -3.65 -21.13 -12.98
N HIS A 113 -4.88 -20.85 -13.39
CA HIS A 113 -5.77 -21.89 -13.89
C HIS A 113 -5.76 -21.85 -15.41
N ASP A 114 -5.31 -22.95 -16.02
CA ASP A 114 -5.49 -23.18 -17.44
C ASP A 114 -6.99 -23.31 -17.72
N CYS A 115 -7.49 -22.44 -18.59
CA CYS A 115 -8.90 -22.39 -18.95
C CYS A 115 -9.26 -23.35 -20.08
N THR A 116 -8.26 -23.97 -20.73
CA THR A 116 -8.48 -24.87 -21.87
C THR A 116 -9.09 -26.22 -21.47
N PHE A 117 -9.08 -26.58 -20.18
CA PHE A 117 -9.66 -27.84 -19.68
C PHE A 117 -11.19 -27.81 -19.45
N ARG A 118 -11.89 -26.76 -19.92
CA ARG A 118 -13.36 -26.63 -19.75
C ARG A 118 -14.18 -26.65 -21.05
N SER A 119 -13.59 -27.07 -22.17
CA SER A 119 -14.31 -27.34 -23.42
C SER A 119 -14.24 -28.80 -23.81
#